data_AF-A0A251RS32-F1
#
_entry.id   AF-A0A251RS32-F1
#
_cell.length_a   1.000
_cell.length_b   1.000
_cell.length_c   1.000
_cell.angle_alpha   90.00
_cell.angle_beta   90.00
_cell.angle_gamma   90.00
#
_symmetry.space_group_name_H-M   'P 1'
#
loop_
_entity.id
_entity.type
_entity.pdbx_description
1 polymer ?
#
loop_
_entity_poly.entity_id
_entity_poly.type
_entity_poly.pdbx_seq_one_letter_code
_entity_poly.pdbx_strand_id
1 'polypeptide(L)'
;MDDSEDLQINKDLFEALMKKDDAKVLDICAGIPKGPLHTVTIHEDTVLHIATYHKKNDLVLSLLNMVPAEDSHKLTWQNKSGSTILHETGTNNKTVGAAREMLRRAPMLLSVINKNGEPALFYAVRHGKTKIFKYLHDEVTRRIQGPDLRIFLQRDDKSTILHLAILSRNYWMAYEIAVRHKELMKQKDEDKMIPLQLLSCR
;
A
#
# COMPACT_ATOMS: atom_id res chain seq x y z
N MET A 1 24.18 -2.85 18.20
CA MET A 1 24.55 -3.38 16.88
C MET A 1 25.59 -2.45 16.32
N ASP A 2 26.71 -2.99 15.88
CA ASP A 2 27.74 -2.24 15.15
C ASP A 2 27.22 -1.90 13.74
N ASP A 3 27.61 -0.76 13.17
CA ASP A 3 27.14 -0.31 11.84
C ASP A 3 27.51 -1.30 10.73
N SER A 4 28.64 -2.00 10.91
CA SER A 4 29.10 -3.08 10.02
C SER A 4 28.17 -4.30 10.05
N GLU A 5 27.68 -4.65 11.25
CA GLU A 5 26.78 -5.79 11.46
C GLU A 5 25.39 -5.51 10.87
N ASP A 6 24.87 -4.30 11.05
CA ASP A 6 23.59 -3.87 10.44
C ASP A 6 23.66 -3.90 8.91
N LEU A 7 24.75 -3.40 8.33
CA LEU A 7 24.94 -3.41 6.88
C LEU A 7 24.98 -4.83 6.31
N GLN A 8 25.62 -5.77 7.02
CA GLN A 8 25.67 -7.16 6.61
C GLN A 8 24.28 -7.82 6.68
N ILE A 9 23.53 -7.59 7.77
CA ILE A 9 22.15 -8.05 7.92
C ILE A 9 21.26 -7.51 6.78
N ASN A 10 21.37 -6.22 6.47
CA ASN A 10 20.59 -5.59 5.41
C ASN A 10 20.90 -6.21 4.05
N LYS A 11 22.19 -6.45 3.75
CA LYS A 11 22.61 -7.14 2.53
C LYS A 11 22.01 -8.55 2.44
N ASP A 12 22.11 -9.33 3.50
CA ASP A 12 21.64 -10.72 3.52
C ASP A 12 20.12 -10.82 3.40
N LEU A 13 19.37 -9.96 4.10
CA LEU A 13 17.92 -9.84 3.98
C LEU A 13 17.51 -9.45 2.56
N PHE A 14 18.14 -8.43 1.99
CA PHE A 14 17.82 -7.96 0.65
C PHE A 14 18.08 -9.05 -0.39
N GLU A 15 19.22 -9.74 -0.31
CA GLU A 15 19.52 -10.86 -1.20
C GLU A 15 18.50 -12.00 -1.07
N ALA A 16 18.11 -12.38 0.15
CA ALA A 16 17.13 -13.44 0.39
C ALA A 16 15.74 -13.07 -0.16
N LEU A 17 15.31 -11.83 0.04
CA LEU A 17 14.06 -11.28 -0.51
C LEU A 17 14.06 -11.35 -2.04
N MET A 18 15.16 -10.93 -2.68
CA MET A 18 15.32 -10.93 -4.14
C MET A 18 15.40 -12.33 -4.74
N LYS A 19 16.11 -13.26 -4.08
CA LYS A 19 16.23 -14.68 -4.48
C LYS A 19 14.97 -15.50 -4.20
N LYS A 20 13.99 -14.93 -3.50
CA LYS A 20 12.76 -15.59 -3.06
C LYS A 20 12.97 -16.75 -2.08
N ASP A 21 13.98 -16.62 -1.23
CA ASP A 21 14.27 -17.59 -0.18
C ASP A 21 13.52 -17.22 1.10
N ASP A 22 12.26 -17.65 1.17
CA ASP A 22 11.34 -17.28 2.26
C ASP A 22 11.80 -17.87 3.60
N ALA A 23 12.41 -19.06 3.60
CA ALA A 23 12.96 -19.67 4.81
C ALA A 23 14.11 -18.83 5.39
N LYS A 24 15.07 -18.45 4.54
CA LYS A 24 16.18 -17.59 4.96
C LYS A 24 15.72 -16.23 5.48
N VAL A 25 14.70 -15.62 4.86
CA VAL A 25 14.13 -14.35 5.35
C VAL A 25 13.57 -14.51 6.76
N LEU A 26 12.81 -15.58 7.02
CA LEU A 26 12.23 -15.85 8.33
C LEU A 26 13.30 -16.14 9.39
N ASP A 27 14.32 -16.92 9.04
CA ASP A 27 15.44 -17.24 9.94
C ASP A 27 16.21 -15.98 10.36
N ILE A 28 16.54 -15.09 9.41
CA ILE A 28 17.22 -13.83 9.72
C ILE A 28 16.31 -12.94 10.58
N CYS A 29 15.02 -12.84 10.26
CA CYS A 29 14.08 -12.05 11.06
C CYS A 29 13.94 -12.58 12.50
N ALA A 30 14.04 -13.89 12.72
CA ALA A 30 13.97 -14.47 14.06
C ALA A 30 15.20 -14.13 14.91
N GLY A 31 16.35 -13.90 14.27
CA GLY A 31 17.62 -13.59 14.93
C GLY A 31 17.86 -12.12 15.26
N ILE A 32 17.01 -11.19 14.79
CA ILE A 32 17.23 -9.74 14.95
C ILE A 32 16.14 -9.09 15.82
N PRO A 33 16.47 -8.10 16.67
CA PRO A 33 15.51 -7.54 17.64
C PRO A 33 14.25 -6.92 17.02
N LYS A 34 14.37 -6.28 15.85
CA LYS A 34 13.23 -5.68 15.13
C LYS A 34 12.46 -6.69 14.28
N GLY A 35 12.98 -7.91 14.13
CA GLY A 35 12.52 -8.94 13.22
C GLY A 35 12.00 -8.40 11.87
N PRO A 36 10.72 -8.67 11.52
CA PRO A 36 10.13 -8.25 10.24
C PRO A 36 9.93 -6.73 10.09
N LEU A 37 10.08 -5.96 11.17
CA LEU A 37 10.03 -4.49 11.17
C LEU A 37 11.42 -3.87 10.95
N HIS A 38 12.45 -4.68 10.75
CA HIS A 38 13.81 -4.20 10.45
C HIS A 38 13.86 -3.45 9.12
N THR A 39 14.51 -2.29 9.12
CA THR A 39 14.69 -1.43 7.94
C THR A 39 15.83 -1.97 7.10
N VAL A 40 15.59 -2.25 5.81
CA VAL A 40 16.54 -2.92 4.92
C VAL A 40 17.04 -2.03 3.77
N THR A 41 16.31 -0.97 3.40
CA THR A 41 16.69 -0.07 2.29
C THR A 41 16.98 1.36 2.74
N ILE A 42 17.71 2.10 1.90
CA ILE A 42 17.93 3.56 2.05
C ILE A 42 16.64 4.39 1.94
N HIS A 43 15.54 3.78 1.49
CA HIS A 43 14.22 4.37 1.43
C HIS A 43 13.40 4.07 2.69
N GLU A 44 14.03 3.52 3.73
CA GLU A 44 13.40 3.16 5.00
C GLU A 44 12.33 2.07 4.85
N ASP A 45 12.41 1.25 3.79
CA ASP A 45 11.54 0.09 3.67
C ASP A 45 11.94 -0.98 4.69
N THR A 46 10.95 -1.50 5.40
CA THR A 46 11.14 -2.67 6.26
C THR A 46 11.08 -3.97 5.46
N VAL A 47 11.47 -5.09 6.08
CA VAL A 47 11.31 -6.43 5.47
C VAL A 47 9.86 -6.66 5.02
N LEU A 48 8.86 -6.23 5.82
CA LEU A 48 7.45 -6.32 5.46
C LEU A 48 7.07 -5.48 4.23
N HIS A 49 7.64 -4.29 4.05
CA HIS A 49 7.40 -3.47 2.85
C HIS A 49 7.87 -4.21 1.60
N ILE A 50 9.12 -4.68 1.61
CA ILE A 50 9.74 -5.37 0.47
C ILE A 50 9.03 -6.70 0.18
N ALA A 51 8.73 -7.51 1.20
CA ALA A 51 8.00 -8.77 1.03
C ALA A 51 6.60 -8.55 0.42
N THR A 52 5.91 -7.49 0.85
CA THR A 52 4.58 -7.13 0.32
C THR A 52 4.67 -6.67 -1.14
N TYR A 53 5.64 -5.83 -1.46
CA TYR A 53 5.91 -5.37 -2.83
C TYR A 53 6.23 -6.53 -3.79
N HIS A 54 7.00 -7.52 -3.33
CA HIS A 54 7.29 -8.75 -4.07
C HIS A 54 6.13 -9.75 -4.13
N LYS A 55 4.95 -9.40 -3.62
CA LYS A 55 3.68 -10.11 -3.84
C LYS A 55 3.65 -11.51 -3.21
N LYS A 56 4.42 -11.71 -2.14
CA LYS A 56 4.54 -13.00 -1.44
C LYS A 56 3.56 -13.09 -0.28
N ASN A 57 2.30 -13.36 -0.57
CA ASN A 57 1.24 -13.36 0.44
C ASN A 57 1.58 -14.24 1.65
N ASP A 58 2.08 -15.44 1.43
CA ASP A 58 2.35 -16.41 2.51
C ASP A 58 3.53 -15.97 3.38
N LEU A 59 4.62 -15.48 2.77
CA LEU A 59 5.72 -14.87 3.51
C LEU A 59 5.24 -13.68 4.34
N VAL A 60 4.41 -12.80 3.77
CA VAL A 60 3.89 -11.63 4.49
C VAL A 60 3.04 -12.07 5.68
N LEU A 61 2.20 -13.10 5.55
CA LEU A 61 1.43 -13.65 6.67
C LEU A 61 2.34 -14.22 7.76
N SER A 62 3.39 -14.98 7.40
CA SER A 62 4.37 -15.50 8.35
C SER A 62 5.12 -14.36 9.07
N LEU A 63 5.57 -13.34 8.34
CA LEU A 63 6.23 -12.17 8.91
C LEU A 63 5.29 -11.37 9.82
N LEU A 64 4.02 -11.22 9.45
CA LEU A 64 3.01 -10.59 10.31
C LEU A 64 2.87 -11.38 11.61
N ASN A 65 2.84 -12.71 11.58
CA ASN A 65 2.75 -13.54 12.79
C ASN A 65 3.96 -13.40 13.73
N MET A 66 5.13 -13.00 13.21
CA MET A 66 6.32 -12.73 14.02
C MET A 66 6.25 -11.38 14.75
N VAL A 67 5.38 -10.45 14.33
CA VAL A 67 5.22 -9.16 15.02
C VAL A 67 4.36 -9.37 16.27
N PRO A 68 4.88 -9.07 17.49
CA PRO A 68 4.09 -9.19 18.72
C PRO A 68 2.83 -8.31 18.70
N ALA A 69 1.81 -8.67 19.49
CA ALA A 69 0.52 -7.98 19.46
C ALA A 69 0.66 -6.52 19.95
N GLU A 70 1.47 -6.29 20.98
CA GLU A 70 1.87 -5.00 21.54
C GLU A 70 2.52 -4.08 20.49
N ASP A 71 3.17 -4.67 19.49
CA ASP A 71 3.87 -3.97 18.41
C ASP A 71 3.02 -3.76 17.17
N SER A 72 1.71 -4.07 17.22
CA SER A 72 0.81 -3.88 16.06
C SER A 72 0.73 -2.43 15.59
N HIS A 73 0.94 -1.46 16.49
CA HIS A 73 1.01 -0.03 16.14
C HIS A 73 2.21 0.27 15.23
N LYS A 74 3.31 -0.49 15.30
CA LYS A 74 4.49 -0.32 14.43
C LYS A 74 4.23 -0.76 12.99
N LEU A 75 3.15 -1.51 12.71
CA LEU A 75 2.75 -1.85 11.35
C LEU A 75 2.40 -0.61 10.52
N THR A 76 2.11 0.53 11.17
CA THR A 76 1.82 1.81 10.51
C THR A 76 3.07 2.61 10.19
N TRP A 77 4.27 2.11 10.49
CA TRP A 77 5.50 2.77 10.09
C TRP A 77 5.50 3.02 8.59
N GLN A 78 5.91 4.23 8.24
CA GLN A 78 5.98 4.70 6.87
C GLN A 78 7.42 4.68 6.41
N ASN A 79 7.65 4.26 5.18
CA ASN A 79 8.94 4.43 4.53
C ASN A 79 9.18 5.91 4.17
N LYS A 80 10.31 6.22 3.52
CA LYS A 80 10.70 7.58 3.14
C LYS A 80 9.71 8.28 2.20
N SER A 81 8.85 7.53 1.50
CA SER A 81 7.77 8.06 0.65
C SER A 81 6.46 8.29 1.42
N GLY A 82 6.41 8.00 2.71
CA GLY A 82 5.17 7.99 3.49
C GLY A 82 4.33 6.73 3.27
N SER A 83 4.82 5.72 2.56
CA SER A 83 4.03 4.52 2.26
C SER A 83 4.13 3.53 3.42
N THR A 84 2.99 2.96 3.81
CA THR A 84 2.92 1.83 4.75
C THR A 84 2.89 0.50 4.02
N ILE A 85 3.02 -0.61 4.75
CA ILE A 85 2.87 -1.96 4.20
C ILE A 85 1.53 -2.18 3.48
N LEU A 86 0.45 -1.47 3.86
CA LEU A 86 -0.84 -1.55 3.17
C LEU A 86 -0.79 -0.92 1.78
N HIS A 87 -0.03 0.16 1.58
CA HIS A 87 0.14 0.78 0.26
C HIS A 87 0.75 -0.20 -0.73
N GLU A 88 1.78 -0.94 -0.29
CA GLU A 88 2.49 -1.91 -1.11
C GLU A 88 1.59 -3.05 -1.60
N THR A 89 0.50 -3.35 -0.90
CA THR A 89 -0.50 -4.33 -1.35
C THR A 89 -1.18 -3.91 -2.65
N GLY A 90 -1.32 -2.61 -2.91
CA GLY A 90 -1.97 -2.06 -4.11
C GLY A 90 -1.21 -2.35 -5.42
N THR A 91 0.02 -2.85 -5.35
CA THR A 91 0.83 -3.20 -6.53
C THR A 91 0.41 -4.53 -7.19
N ASN A 92 -0.43 -5.34 -6.53
CA ASN A 92 -0.84 -6.64 -7.04
C ASN A 92 -2.17 -7.17 -6.47
N ASN A 93 -2.72 -8.21 -7.08
CA ASN A 93 -3.99 -8.83 -6.65
C ASN A 93 -3.80 -10.06 -5.73
N LYS A 94 -2.56 -10.47 -5.43
CA LYS A 94 -2.25 -11.68 -4.63
C LYS A 94 -2.19 -11.38 -3.12
N THR A 95 -2.00 -10.13 -2.74
CA THR A 95 -1.84 -9.64 -1.35
C THR A 95 -3.14 -9.34 -0.63
N VAL A 96 -4.31 -9.78 -1.14
CA VAL A 96 -5.61 -9.56 -0.47
C VAL A 96 -5.67 -10.25 0.90
N GLY A 97 -5.09 -11.44 1.03
CA GLY A 97 -5.00 -12.16 2.30
C GLY A 97 -4.17 -11.40 3.33
N ALA A 98 -2.98 -10.96 2.91
CA ALA A 98 -2.10 -10.12 3.72
C ALA A 98 -2.76 -8.79 4.11
N ALA A 99 -3.41 -8.09 3.18
CA ALA A 99 -4.12 -6.84 3.46
C ALA A 99 -5.23 -7.03 4.50
N ARG A 100 -5.94 -8.16 4.45
CA ARG A 100 -6.94 -8.52 5.45
C ARG A 100 -6.34 -8.68 6.84
N GLU A 101 -5.23 -9.40 6.94
CA GLU A 101 -4.56 -9.58 8.23
C GLU A 101 -3.97 -8.27 8.77
N MET A 102 -3.37 -7.46 7.90
CA MET A 102 -2.89 -6.12 8.23
C MET A 102 -4.01 -5.25 8.82
N LEU A 103 -5.18 -5.19 8.17
CA LEU A 103 -6.32 -4.39 8.64
C LEU A 103 -7.04 -4.98 9.85
N ARG A 104 -6.92 -6.29 10.09
CA ARG A 104 -7.39 -6.94 11.33
C ARG A 104 -6.53 -6.50 12.52
N ARG A 105 -5.21 -6.44 12.34
CA ARG A 105 -4.25 -6.09 13.39
C ARG A 105 -4.10 -4.59 13.62
N ALA A 106 -4.06 -3.82 12.54
CA ALA A 106 -3.88 -2.37 12.56
C ALA A 106 -4.94 -1.69 11.67
N PRO A 107 -6.19 -1.56 12.14
CA PRO A 107 -7.29 -0.93 11.42
C PRO A 107 -6.97 0.48 10.88
N MET A 108 -6.12 1.22 11.60
CA MET A 108 -5.71 2.58 11.28
C MET A 108 -4.91 2.72 9.98
N LEU A 109 -4.30 1.62 9.48
CA LEU A 109 -3.57 1.61 8.20
C LEU A 109 -4.41 2.11 7.03
N LEU A 110 -5.73 1.91 7.09
CA LEU A 110 -6.66 2.30 6.02
C LEU A 110 -6.67 3.80 5.76
N SER A 111 -6.48 4.61 6.82
CA SER A 111 -6.55 6.07 6.78
C SER A 111 -5.17 6.74 6.66
N VAL A 112 -4.08 5.97 6.67
CA VAL A 112 -2.75 6.54 6.50
C VAL A 112 -2.56 6.95 5.03
N ILE A 113 -2.11 8.18 4.84
CA ILE A 113 -1.76 8.73 3.53
C ILE A 113 -0.24 8.87 3.39
N ASN A 114 0.26 8.63 2.18
CA ASN A 114 1.66 8.88 1.86
C ASN A 114 1.95 10.38 1.63
N LYS A 115 3.20 10.72 1.27
CA LYS A 115 3.61 12.11 1.01
C LYS A 115 2.91 12.75 -0.19
N ASN A 116 2.20 11.99 -1.01
CA ASN A 116 1.39 12.48 -2.13
C ASN A 116 -0.07 12.70 -1.73
N GLY A 117 -0.43 12.49 -0.46
CA GLY A 117 -1.81 12.55 0.02
C GLY A 117 -2.63 11.32 -0.39
N GLU A 118 -1.98 10.19 -0.65
CA GLU A 118 -2.64 9.00 -1.19
C GLU A 118 -2.79 7.91 -0.14
N PRO A 119 -4.02 7.45 0.15
CA PRO A 119 -4.26 6.19 0.83
C PRO A 119 -3.89 4.97 -0.05
N ALA A 120 -3.77 3.79 0.57
CA ALA A 120 -3.44 2.54 -0.13
C ALA A 120 -4.34 2.22 -1.35
N LEU A 121 -5.60 2.67 -1.35
CA LEU A 121 -6.52 2.48 -2.48
C LEU A 121 -5.98 3.09 -3.79
N PHE A 122 -5.27 4.22 -3.72
CA PHE A 122 -4.69 4.88 -4.89
C PHE A 122 -3.63 4.02 -5.59
N TYR A 123 -2.86 3.22 -4.85
CA TYR A 123 -1.87 2.30 -5.44
C TYR A 123 -2.57 1.23 -6.27
N ALA A 124 -3.64 0.65 -5.73
CA ALA A 124 -4.47 -0.30 -6.47
C ALA A 124 -5.00 0.33 -7.77
N VAL A 125 -5.37 1.62 -7.70
CA VAL A 125 -5.85 2.37 -8.87
C VAL A 125 -4.77 2.58 -9.92
N ARG A 126 -3.62 3.10 -9.50
CA ARG A 126 -2.46 3.34 -10.35
C ARG A 126 -2.00 2.10 -11.09
N HIS A 127 -1.99 0.95 -10.40
CA HIS A 127 -1.51 -0.30 -10.96
C HIS A 127 -2.59 -1.17 -11.60
N GLY A 128 -3.85 -0.71 -11.66
CA GLY A 128 -4.95 -1.45 -12.29
C GLY A 128 -5.30 -2.76 -11.56
N LYS A 129 -5.11 -2.81 -10.24
CA LYS A 129 -5.26 -4.04 -9.43
C LYS A 129 -6.66 -4.13 -8.83
N THR A 130 -7.58 -4.64 -9.63
CA THR A 130 -9.03 -4.68 -9.33
C THR A 130 -9.40 -5.46 -8.08
N LYS A 131 -8.76 -6.59 -7.78
CA LYS A 131 -9.14 -7.42 -6.62
C LYS A 131 -8.78 -6.73 -5.30
N ILE A 132 -7.55 -6.21 -5.19
CA ILE A 132 -7.14 -5.47 -3.99
C ILE A 132 -7.86 -4.12 -3.91
N PHE A 133 -8.10 -3.44 -5.04
CA PHE A 133 -8.94 -2.25 -5.08
C PHE A 133 -10.32 -2.52 -4.47
N LYS A 134 -11.02 -3.56 -4.94
CA LYS A 134 -12.34 -3.92 -4.43
C LYS A 134 -12.29 -4.20 -2.93
N TYR A 135 -11.30 -4.96 -2.46
CA TYR A 135 -11.15 -5.24 -1.04
C TYR A 135 -10.96 -3.97 -0.19
N LEU A 136 -10.03 -3.10 -0.58
CA LEU A 136 -9.75 -1.86 0.13
C LEU A 136 -10.95 -0.90 0.06
N HIS A 137 -11.61 -0.80 -1.09
CA HIS A 137 -12.80 0.02 -1.28
C HIS A 137 -13.98 -0.45 -0.41
N ASP A 138 -14.22 -1.76 -0.36
CA ASP A 138 -15.24 -2.35 0.48
C ASP A 138 -14.94 -2.11 1.98
N GLU A 139 -13.66 -2.18 2.40
CA GLU A 139 -13.27 -1.85 3.78
C GLU A 139 -13.47 -0.37 4.12
N VAL A 140 -13.18 0.56 3.19
CA VAL A 140 -13.42 1.99 3.38
C VAL A 140 -14.91 2.27 3.49
N THR A 141 -15.70 1.82 2.52
CA THR A 141 -17.14 2.11 2.44
C THR A 141 -17.95 1.43 3.56
N ARG A 142 -17.47 0.31 4.09
CA ARG A 142 -18.06 -0.33 5.28
C ARG A 142 -17.85 0.49 6.56
N ARG A 143 -16.71 1.19 6.68
CA ARG A 143 -16.32 1.91 7.91
C ARG A 143 -16.70 3.39 7.88
N ILE A 144 -16.68 3.99 6.70
CA ILE A 144 -16.83 5.43 6.48
C ILE A 144 -17.94 5.66 5.46
N GLN A 145 -18.91 6.48 5.84
CA GLN A 145 -20.07 6.81 5.02
C GLN A 145 -20.25 8.32 4.93
N GLY A 146 -21.01 8.76 3.92
CA GLY A 146 -21.33 10.17 3.75
C GLY A 146 -20.12 11.01 3.31
N PRO A 147 -20.06 12.30 3.68
CA PRO A 147 -19.06 13.25 3.18
C PRO A 147 -17.61 12.84 3.44
N ASP A 148 -17.37 12.13 4.55
CA ASP A 148 -16.04 11.72 4.98
C ASP A 148 -15.40 10.70 4.02
N LEU A 149 -16.20 9.99 3.23
CA LEU A 149 -15.68 9.07 2.20
C LEU A 149 -14.76 9.79 1.20
N ARG A 150 -15.00 11.10 0.97
CA ARG A 150 -14.22 11.91 0.04
C ARG A 150 -12.72 11.93 0.38
N ILE A 151 -12.35 11.85 1.67
CA ILE A 151 -10.94 11.87 2.10
C ILE A 151 -10.15 10.64 1.61
N PHE A 152 -10.85 9.55 1.24
CA PHE A 152 -10.24 8.34 0.69
C PHE A 152 -10.21 8.33 -0.84
N LEU A 153 -10.91 9.26 -1.50
CA LEU A 153 -11.12 9.27 -2.95
C LEU A 153 -10.44 10.44 -3.64
N GLN A 154 -9.90 11.41 -2.89
CA GLN A 154 -9.31 12.63 -3.39
C GLN A 154 -8.05 13.02 -2.61
N ARG A 155 -7.02 13.45 -3.34
CA ARG A 155 -5.75 13.97 -2.83
C ARG A 155 -5.83 15.48 -2.54
N ASP A 156 -4.75 16.01 -1.97
CA ASP A 156 -4.61 17.44 -1.66
C ASP A 156 -4.63 18.33 -2.91
N ASP A 157 -4.10 17.84 -4.05
CA ASP A 157 -4.15 18.49 -5.37
C ASP A 157 -5.53 18.37 -6.06
N LYS A 158 -6.56 17.98 -5.30
CA LYS A 158 -7.93 17.73 -5.76
C LYS A 158 -8.06 16.61 -6.80
N SER A 159 -6.98 15.93 -7.19
CA SER A 159 -7.06 14.77 -8.07
C SER A 159 -7.79 13.64 -7.36
N THR A 160 -8.80 13.10 -8.03
CA THR A 160 -9.57 11.96 -7.52
C THR A 160 -9.00 10.64 -8.03
N ILE A 161 -9.40 9.53 -7.42
CA ILE A 161 -9.06 8.20 -7.95
C ILE A 161 -9.50 8.00 -9.41
N LEU A 162 -10.52 8.72 -9.89
CA LEU A 162 -10.95 8.67 -11.29
C LEU A 162 -9.97 9.40 -12.22
N HIS A 163 -9.45 10.57 -11.81
CA HIS A 163 -8.38 11.26 -12.55
C HIS A 163 -7.15 10.34 -12.66
N LEU A 164 -6.75 9.72 -11.54
CA LEU A 164 -5.61 8.80 -11.50
C LEU A 164 -5.81 7.58 -12.41
N ALA A 165 -7.00 6.98 -12.43
CA ALA A 165 -7.30 5.83 -13.27
C ALA A 165 -7.15 6.15 -14.77
N ILE A 166 -7.61 7.34 -15.18
CA ILE A 166 -7.47 7.85 -16.54
C ILE A 166 -6.00 8.12 -16.89
N LEU A 167 -5.27 8.84 -16.03
CA LEU A 167 -3.85 9.15 -16.24
C LEU A 167 -2.98 7.89 -16.31
N SER A 168 -3.34 6.86 -15.55
CA SER A 168 -2.69 5.55 -15.53
C SER A 168 -3.14 4.63 -16.70
N ARG A 169 -4.04 5.11 -17.57
CA ARG A 169 -4.63 4.35 -18.69
C ARG A 169 -5.33 3.05 -18.27
N ASN A 170 -5.79 2.99 -17.03
CA ASN A 170 -6.54 1.84 -16.51
C ASN A 170 -8.04 2.03 -16.77
N TYR A 171 -8.46 2.00 -18.04
CA TYR A 171 -9.83 2.36 -18.44
C TYR A 171 -10.90 1.45 -17.83
N TRP A 172 -10.61 0.16 -17.65
CA TRP A 172 -11.50 -0.75 -16.93
C TRP A 172 -11.79 -0.26 -15.51
N MET A 173 -10.74 0.18 -14.81
CA MET A 173 -10.85 0.69 -13.45
C MET A 173 -11.49 2.07 -13.41
N ALA A 174 -11.21 2.92 -14.38
CA ALA A 174 -11.90 4.20 -14.54
C ALA A 174 -13.40 3.99 -14.72
N TYR A 175 -13.81 3.01 -15.54
CA TYR A 175 -15.21 2.61 -15.69
C TYR A 175 -15.81 2.12 -14.37
N GLU A 176 -15.13 1.19 -13.67
CA GLU A 176 -15.61 0.68 -12.37
C GLU A 176 -15.78 1.79 -11.33
N ILE A 177 -14.82 2.71 -11.25
CA ILE A 177 -14.88 3.88 -10.36
C ILE A 177 -16.02 4.81 -10.75
N ALA A 178 -16.18 5.14 -12.04
CA ALA A 178 -17.22 6.05 -12.51
C ALA A 178 -18.64 5.50 -12.26
N VAL A 179 -18.82 4.18 -12.34
CA VAL A 179 -20.09 3.51 -12.02
C VAL A 179 -20.39 3.60 -10.52
N ARG A 180 -19.39 3.38 -9.66
CA ARG A 180 -19.53 3.42 -8.18
C ARG A 180 -19.64 4.84 -7.63
N HIS A 181 -18.94 5.78 -8.23
CA HIS A 181 -18.75 7.16 -7.77
C HIS A 181 -19.06 8.17 -8.87
N LYS A 182 -20.34 8.26 -9.24
CA LYS A 182 -20.80 9.10 -10.35
C LYS A 182 -20.47 10.58 -10.14
N GLU A 183 -20.42 11.02 -8.89
CA GLU A 183 -20.05 12.37 -8.47
C GLU A 183 -18.64 12.76 -8.93
N LEU A 184 -17.71 11.80 -9.04
CA LEU A 184 -16.32 12.08 -9.42
C LEU A 184 -16.16 12.47 -10.88
N MET A 185 -17.12 12.13 -11.75
CA MET A 185 -17.06 12.44 -13.19
C MET A 185 -17.04 13.94 -13.49
N LYS A 186 -17.58 14.76 -12.57
CA LYS A 186 -17.64 16.23 -12.70
C LYS A 186 -16.67 16.96 -11.78
N GLN A 187 -15.92 16.23 -10.95
CA GLN A 187 -14.95 16.83 -10.05
C GLN A 187 -13.78 17.35 -10.86
N LYS A 188 -13.29 18.53 -10.49
CA LYS A 188 -12.13 19.15 -11.09
C LYS A 188 -10.93 18.97 -10.18
N ASP A 189 -9.79 18.63 -10.76
CA ASP A 189 -8.49 18.69 -10.10
C ASP A 189 -8.01 20.15 -9.91
N GLU A 190 -6.79 20.32 -9.42
CA GLU A 190 -6.16 21.63 -9.23
C GLU A 190 -6.03 22.44 -10.54
N ASP A 191 -5.82 21.76 -11.67
CA ASP A 191 -5.75 22.35 -13.02
C ASP A 191 -7.14 22.65 -13.61
N LYS A 192 -8.21 22.45 -12.82
CA LYS A 192 -9.61 22.66 -13.20
C LYS A 192 -10.11 21.68 -14.26
N MET A 193 -9.42 20.56 -14.46
CA MET A 193 -9.75 19.52 -15.43
C MET A 193 -10.62 18.46 -14.79
N ILE A 194 -11.67 18.03 -15.49
CA ILE A 194 -12.42 16.83 -15.10
C ILE A 194 -11.72 15.57 -15.66
N PRO A 195 -12.00 14.36 -15.13
CA PRO A 195 -11.27 13.16 -15.54
C PRO A 195 -11.31 12.89 -17.05
N LEU A 196 -12.45 13.14 -17.71
CA LEU A 196 -12.59 12.90 -19.14
C LEU A 196 -11.73 13.86 -19.99
N GLN A 197 -11.52 15.10 -19.53
CA GLN A 197 -10.69 16.06 -20.26
C GLN A 197 -9.22 15.64 -20.27
N LEU A 198 -8.75 14.92 -19.25
CA LEU A 198 -7.38 14.38 -19.21
C LEU A 198 -7.10 13.36 -20.32
N LEU A 199 -8.11 12.80 -20.99
CA LEU A 199 -7.92 11.98 -22.20
C LEU A 199 -7.42 12.81 -23.39
N SER A 200 -7.68 14.12 -23.41
CA SER A 200 -7.28 15.05 -24.48
C SER A 200 -5.95 15.75 -24.22
N CYS A 201 -5.38 15.59 -23.02
CA CYS A 201 -4.11 16.22 -22.62
C CYS A 201 -2.87 15.44 -23.08
N ARG A 202 -2.98 14.58 -24.10
CA ARG A 202 -1.88 13.78 -24.65
C ARG A 202 -1.89 13.76 -26.16
#